data_AF-A0A7R9U5W1-F1
#
_entry.id   AF-A0A7R9U5W1-F1
#
_cell.length_a   1.000
_cell.length_b   1.000
_cell.length_c   1.000
_cell.angle_alpha   90.00
_cell.angle_beta   90.00
_cell.angle_gamma   90.00
#
_symmetry.space_group_name_H-M   'P 1'
#
loop_
_entity.id
_entity.type
_entity.pdbx_description
1 polymer ?
#
loop_
_entity_poly.entity_id
_entity_poly.type
_entity_poly.pdbx_seq_one_letter_code
_entity_poly.pdbx_strand_id
1 'polypeptide(L)'
;SGTVLLTGQVFVPAGITLTIDAGTTIYAYRATYAPSGPDLAGAPAVVVEQDATIMAQGTASAPITFTSALSDSNLPASGLWGGLIILGNAPVRGGTDTIEGLTEGGAYGGSESDDSSGVLSYVRVWYGGSVIGDDNEINGIT
;
A
#
# COMPACT_ATOMS: atom_id res chain seq x y z
N SER A 1 3.93 17.47 6.32
CA SER A 1 2.56 17.20 5.82
C SER A 1 2.42 17.68 4.39
N GLY A 2 1.53 17.09 3.58
CA GLY A 2 1.31 17.54 2.21
C GLY A 2 0.40 16.62 1.40
N THR A 3 0.35 16.88 0.09
CA THR A 3 -0.37 16.07 -0.88
C THR A 3 0.62 15.34 -1.78
N VAL A 4 0.45 14.02 -1.93
CA VAL A 4 1.26 13.17 -2.81
C VAL A 4 0.32 12.47 -3.80
N LEU A 5 0.74 12.35 -5.06
CA LEU A 5 0.01 11.60 -6.09
C LEU A 5 0.83 10.38 -6.49
N LEU A 6 0.25 9.19 -6.37
CA LEU A 6 0.81 7.93 -6.84
C LEU A 6 0.11 7.52 -8.13
N THR A 7 0.90 7.24 -9.16
CA THR A 7 0.40 6.78 -10.47
C THR A 7 0.68 5.29 -10.72
N GLY A 8 1.16 4.58 -9.69
CA GLY A 8 1.55 3.17 -9.75
C GLY A 8 2.11 2.72 -8.40
N GLN A 9 2.64 1.49 -8.36
CA GLN A 9 3.31 0.94 -7.19
C GLN A 9 4.60 1.72 -6.86
N VAL A 10 4.84 1.93 -5.57
CA VAL A 10 6.07 2.51 -5.02
C VAL A 10 6.67 1.53 -4.03
N PHE A 11 7.93 1.17 -4.23
CA PHE A 11 8.66 0.23 -3.40
C PHE A 11 9.62 0.98 -2.47
N VAL A 12 9.62 0.60 -1.19
CA VAL A 12 10.55 1.06 -0.17
C VAL A 12 11.54 -0.08 0.08
N PRO A 13 12.77 0.00 -0.44
CA PRO A 13 13.68 -1.12 -0.40
C PRO A 13 14.34 -1.30 0.97
N ALA A 14 14.91 -2.49 1.19
CA ALA A 14 15.63 -2.86 2.40
C ALA A 14 16.60 -1.77 2.88
N GLY A 15 16.61 -1.50 4.20
CA GLY A 15 17.45 -0.49 4.82
C GLY A 15 16.97 0.96 4.64
N ILE A 16 15.84 1.19 3.95
CA ILE A 16 15.24 2.52 3.80
C ILE A 16 14.09 2.72 4.77
N THR A 17 14.01 3.92 5.35
CA THR A 17 12.87 4.36 6.14
C THR A 17 11.98 5.31 5.32
N LEU A 18 10.76 4.89 5.01
CA LEU A 18 9.70 5.76 4.51
C LEU A 18 9.06 6.49 5.69
N THR A 19 9.19 7.82 5.75
CA THR A 19 8.49 8.65 6.74
C THR A 19 7.33 9.37 6.07
N ILE A 20 6.13 9.25 6.66
CA ILE A 20 4.93 9.98 6.23
C ILE A 20 4.45 10.84 7.38
N ASP A 21 4.55 12.15 7.22
CA ASP A 21 4.11 13.10 8.24
C ASP A 21 2.60 13.04 8.49
N ALA A 22 2.19 13.30 9.72
CA ALA A 22 0.79 13.50 10.09
C ALA A 22 0.08 14.50 9.16
N GLY A 23 -1.18 14.22 8.84
CA GLY A 23 -2.00 15.03 7.94
C GLY A 23 -1.67 14.91 6.45
N THR A 24 -0.73 14.04 6.06
CA THR A 24 -0.44 13.78 4.65
C THR A 24 -1.60 13.05 3.98
N THR A 25 -1.96 13.49 2.77
CA THR A 25 -2.90 12.77 1.90
C THR A 25 -2.17 12.28 0.66
N ILE A 26 -2.27 10.97 0.43
CA ILE A 26 -1.72 10.26 -0.71
C ILE A 26 -2.89 9.86 -1.61
N TYR A 27 -2.86 10.31 -2.85
CA TYR A 27 -3.89 10.09 -3.85
C TYR A 27 -3.45 9.06 -4.88
N ALA A 28 -4.28 8.07 -5.18
CA ALA A 28 -4.08 7.14 -6.27
C ALA A 28 -4.68 7.76 -7.53
N TYR A 29 -3.83 7.95 -8.52
CA TYR A 29 -4.26 8.36 -9.84
C TYR A 29 -4.66 7.14 -10.66
N ARG A 30 -5.94 7.04 -10.99
CA ARG A 30 -6.44 6.19 -12.08
C ARG A 30 -7.17 7.10 -13.07
N ALA A 31 -6.63 7.26 -14.27
CA ALA A 31 -7.19 8.15 -15.29
C ALA A 31 -8.60 7.73 -15.74
N THR A 32 -8.90 6.43 -15.67
CA THR A 32 -10.19 5.84 -16.01
C THR A 32 -10.55 4.77 -14.99
N TYR A 33 -11.76 4.84 -14.45
CA TYR A 33 -12.33 3.76 -13.66
C TYR A 33 -12.62 2.57 -14.57
N ALA A 34 -11.82 1.51 -14.44
CA ALA A 34 -12.08 0.20 -15.02
C ALA A 34 -12.40 -0.77 -13.87
N PRO A 35 -13.67 -0.97 -13.52
CA PRO A 35 -14.08 -1.84 -12.40
C PRO A 35 -13.74 -3.32 -12.61
N SER A 36 -13.53 -3.72 -13.86
CA SER A 36 -13.32 -5.11 -14.25
C SER A 36 -12.31 -5.15 -15.40
N GLY A 37 -11.05 -5.38 -15.07
CA GLY A 37 -9.94 -5.51 -16.00
C GLY A 37 -8.60 -5.21 -15.32
N PRO A 38 -7.50 -5.81 -15.79
CA PRO A 38 -6.18 -5.58 -15.21
C PRO A 38 -5.85 -4.09 -15.25
N ASP A 39 -5.37 -3.56 -14.13
CA ASP A 39 -5.01 -2.16 -14.06
C ASP A 39 -3.79 -1.86 -14.92
N LEU A 40 -4.00 -1.34 -16.14
CA LEU A 40 -2.91 -0.87 -17.00
C LEU A 40 -2.14 0.30 -16.37
N ALA A 41 -2.66 0.93 -15.30
CA ALA A 41 -1.98 1.95 -14.50
C ALA A 41 -1.25 1.39 -13.26
N GLY A 42 -1.14 0.07 -13.12
CA GLY A 42 -0.21 -0.57 -12.18
C GLY A 42 -0.64 -0.54 -10.72
N ALA A 43 -1.93 -0.45 -10.40
CA ALA A 43 -2.51 -0.59 -9.06
C ALA A 43 -1.77 0.20 -7.98
N PRO A 44 -1.99 1.53 -7.90
CA PRO A 44 -1.22 2.39 -7.01
C PRO A 44 -1.18 1.89 -5.57
N ALA A 45 0.02 1.52 -5.13
CA ALA A 45 0.26 0.94 -3.82
C ALA A 45 1.60 1.43 -3.26
N VAL A 46 1.73 1.38 -1.94
CA VAL A 46 3.02 1.50 -1.25
C VAL A 46 3.41 0.11 -0.77
N VAL A 47 4.56 -0.38 -1.20
CA VAL A 47 5.12 -1.66 -0.81
C VAL A 47 6.36 -1.40 0.02
N VAL A 48 6.33 -1.83 1.28
CA VAL A 48 7.46 -1.79 2.21
C VAL A 48 8.10 -3.17 2.17
N GLU A 49 9.29 -3.26 1.58
CA GLU A 49 10.01 -4.54 1.42
C GLU A 49 10.57 -5.03 2.77
N GLN A 50 11.06 -6.28 2.79
CA GLN A 50 11.78 -6.81 3.95
C GLN A 50 12.93 -5.90 4.35
N ASP A 51 13.14 -5.79 5.67
CA ASP A 51 14.16 -4.96 6.30
C ASP A 51 14.04 -3.45 5.98
N ALA A 52 12.94 -3.01 5.34
CA ALA A 52 12.57 -1.61 5.23
C ALA A 52 11.68 -1.18 6.42
N THR A 53 11.53 0.12 6.60
CA THR A 53 10.74 0.67 7.72
C THR A 53 9.74 1.71 7.23
N ILE A 54 8.50 1.66 7.69
CA ILE A 54 7.52 2.74 7.52
C ILE A 54 7.22 3.45 8.84
N MET A 55 7.37 4.77 8.86
CA MET A 55 7.01 5.63 9.98
C MET A 55 5.85 6.53 9.56
N ALA A 56 4.62 6.05 9.75
CA ALA A 56 3.38 6.75 9.42
C ALA A 56 2.56 7.01 10.70
N GLN A 57 2.92 8.07 11.41
CA GLN A 57 2.34 8.44 12.70
C GLN A 57 1.45 9.66 12.56
N GLY A 58 0.23 9.45 12.09
CA GLY A 58 -0.84 10.44 12.12
C GLY A 58 -1.33 10.74 13.54
N THR A 59 -2.29 11.65 13.63
CA THR A 59 -3.01 11.94 14.88
C THR A 59 -4.52 11.98 14.63
N ALA A 60 -5.34 11.95 15.69
CA ALA A 60 -6.80 12.08 15.56
C ALA A 60 -7.22 13.34 14.79
N SER A 61 -6.51 14.45 15.00
CA SER A 61 -6.75 15.73 14.32
C SER A 61 -6.08 15.83 12.94
N ALA A 62 -5.09 14.99 12.66
CA ALA A 62 -4.32 15.02 11.41
C ALA A 62 -3.97 13.58 10.97
N PRO A 63 -4.96 12.79 10.53
CA PRO A 63 -4.73 11.42 10.08
C PRO A 63 -3.94 11.40 8.78
N ILE A 64 -3.19 10.32 8.56
CA ILE A 64 -2.57 10.03 7.26
C ILE A 64 -3.59 9.31 6.41
N THR A 65 -3.77 9.77 5.17
CA THR A 65 -4.89 9.35 4.31
C THR A 65 -4.38 8.81 2.99
N PHE A 66 -4.68 7.56 2.68
CA PHE A 66 -4.53 6.99 1.35
C PHE A 66 -5.93 6.92 0.71
N THR A 67 -6.11 7.55 -0.46
CA THR A 67 -7.42 7.74 -1.09
C THR A 67 -7.31 7.85 -2.62
N SER A 68 -8.43 7.95 -3.32
CA SER A 68 -8.49 8.10 -4.78
C SER A 68 -8.43 9.57 -5.21
N ALA A 69 -7.76 9.84 -6.34
CA ALA A 69 -7.75 11.14 -7.02
C ALA A 69 -9.03 11.41 -7.85
N LEU A 70 -9.94 10.43 -7.97
CA LEU A 70 -11.19 10.62 -8.70
C LEU A 70 -12.08 11.67 -8.03
N SER A 71 -12.90 12.34 -8.84
CA SER A 71 -13.90 13.29 -8.34
C SER A 71 -14.98 12.59 -7.51
N ASP A 72 -15.61 13.33 -6.60
CA ASP A 72 -16.70 12.83 -5.73
C ASP A 72 -17.85 12.17 -6.51
N SER A 73 -18.14 12.63 -7.73
CA SER A 73 -19.15 12.03 -8.60
C SER A 73 -18.85 10.58 -9.01
N ASN A 74 -17.61 10.15 -8.87
CA ASN A 74 -17.11 8.81 -9.19
C ASN A 74 -16.77 8.01 -7.92
N LEU A 75 -17.15 8.50 -6.74
CA LEU A 75 -16.91 7.87 -5.44
C LEU A 75 -18.25 7.65 -4.70
N PRO A 76 -18.38 6.61 -3.85
CA PRO A 76 -17.38 5.59 -3.57
C PRO A 76 -17.27 4.56 -4.71
N ALA A 77 -16.05 4.10 -4.97
CA ALA A 77 -15.77 2.96 -5.82
C ALA A 77 -14.70 2.07 -5.14
N SER A 78 -14.71 0.78 -5.46
CA SER A 78 -13.67 -0.17 -5.01
C SER A 78 -12.53 -0.26 -6.01
N GLY A 79 -11.39 -0.79 -5.57
CA GLY A 79 -10.24 -1.09 -6.41
C GLY A 79 -9.48 0.13 -6.94
N LEU A 80 -9.68 1.30 -6.34
CA LEU A 80 -8.97 2.52 -6.72
C LEU A 80 -7.60 2.60 -6.05
N TRP A 81 -7.41 1.88 -4.94
CA TRP A 81 -6.17 1.81 -4.19
C TRP A 81 -5.65 0.37 -4.16
N GLY A 82 -4.37 0.18 -4.51
CA GLY A 82 -3.70 -1.13 -4.51
C GLY A 82 -3.36 -1.60 -3.10
N GLY A 83 -2.84 -0.74 -2.24
CA GLY A 83 -2.65 -1.11 -0.84
C GLY A 83 -1.54 -0.34 -0.15
N LEU A 84 -1.49 -0.49 1.17
CA LEU A 84 -0.27 -0.34 1.95
C LEU A 84 0.17 -1.75 2.33
N ILE A 85 1.22 -2.24 1.68
CA ILE A 85 1.69 -3.62 1.76
C ILE A 85 3.00 -3.64 2.54
N ILE A 86 3.08 -4.47 3.59
CA ILE A 86 4.27 -4.58 4.44
C ILE A 86 4.79 -6.01 4.39
N LEU A 87 5.89 -6.21 3.66
CA LEU A 87 6.55 -7.50 3.48
C LEU A 87 7.50 -7.76 4.65
N GLY A 88 6.97 -7.98 5.85
CA GLY A 88 7.79 -8.20 7.05
C GLY A 88 8.71 -9.43 6.99
N ASN A 89 9.67 -9.50 7.90
CA ASN A 89 10.62 -10.61 8.09
C ASN A 89 10.21 -11.55 9.25
N ALA A 90 9.07 -11.27 9.90
CA ALA A 90 8.51 -12.15 10.94
C ALA A 90 8.18 -13.56 10.38
N PRO A 91 8.40 -14.65 11.12
CA PRO A 91 8.14 -15.99 10.62
C PRO A 91 6.68 -16.22 10.20
N VAL A 92 6.51 -16.76 8.99
CA VAL A 92 5.21 -17.26 8.48
C VAL A 92 5.24 -18.76 8.30
N ARG A 93 4.06 -19.38 8.17
CA ARG A 93 3.97 -20.81 7.85
C ARG A 93 4.61 -21.06 6.47
N GLY A 94 5.69 -21.83 6.44
CA GLY A 94 6.43 -22.12 5.20
C GLY A 94 7.77 -21.38 5.07
N GLY A 95 8.10 -20.50 6.02
CA GLY A 95 9.35 -19.73 6.04
C GLY A 95 9.17 -18.37 5.36
N THR A 96 9.05 -18.37 4.03
CA THR A 96 8.88 -17.16 3.21
C THR A 96 7.85 -17.41 2.13
N ASP A 97 7.15 -16.38 1.66
CA ASP A 97 6.21 -16.46 0.54
C ASP A 97 6.13 -15.12 -0.21
N THR A 98 5.48 -15.08 -1.38
CA THR A 98 5.32 -13.89 -2.21
C THR A 98 3.85 -13.53 -2.37
N ILE A 99 3.55 -12.24 -2.53
CA ILE A 99 2.18 -11.83 -2.87
C ILE A 99 1.97 -12.12 -4.36
N GLU A 100 0.96 -12.95 -4.67
CA GLU A 100 0.58 -13.24 -6.05
C GLU A 100 0.37 -11.93 -6.82
N GLY A 101 0.73 -11.88 -8.10
CA GLY A 101 0.57 -10.69 -8.97
C GLY A 101 1.44 -9.47 -8.62
N LEU A 102 2.10 -9.43 -7.47
CA LEU A 102 3.10 -8.40 -7.18
C LEU A 102 4.43 -8.86 -7.76
N THR A 103 4.75 -8.39 -8.97
CA THR A 103 5.92 -8.85 -9.74
C THR A 103 7.26 -8.32 -9.21
N GLU A 104 7.22 -7.32 -8.33
CA GLU A 104 8.36 -6.65 -7.69
C GLU A 104 8.15 -6.61 -6.15
N GLY A 105 9.15 -6.27 -5.34
CA GLY A 105 9.01 -6.17 -3.87
C GLY A 105 9.50 -7.38 -3.06
N GLY A 106 9.67 -8.54 -3.70
CA GLY A 106 10.27 -9.72 -3.05
C GLY A 106 9.31 -10.52 -2.16
N ALA A 107 9.88 -11.26 -1.21
CA ALA A 107 9.14 -12.14 -0.31
C ALA A 107 8.75 -11.43 0.99
N TYR A 108 7.71 -11.92 1.64
CA TYR A 108 7.41 -11.68 3.05
C TYR A 108 7.68 -12.96 3.84
N GLY A 109 7.80 -12.83 5.16
CA GLY A 109 8.11 -13.94 6.06
C GLY A 109 9.61 -14.20 6.21
N GLY A 110 10.04 -14.73 7.35
CA GLY A 110 11.45 -15.06 7.54
C GLY A 110 11.76 -15.71 8.88
N SER A 111 12.87 -15.32 9.49
CA SER A 111 13.38 -15.92 10.75
C SER A 111 13.30 -15.00 11.96
N GLU A 112 13.03 -13.71 11.76
CA GLU A 112 13.17 -12.69 12.80
C GLU A 112 11.88 -12.53 13.60
N SER A 113 11.74 -13.28 14.70
CA SER A 113 10.50 -13.34 15.50
C SER A 113 10.09 -12.01 16.15
N ASP A 114 11.03 -11.09 16.30
CA ASP A 114 10.86 -9.75 16.83
C ASP A 114 10.91 -8.67 15.72
N ASP A 115 10.74 -9.07 14.45
CA ASP A 115 10.68 -8.13 13.33
C ASP A 115 9.61 -7.06 13.54
N SER A 116 9.98 -5.84 13.16
CA SER A 116 9.12 -4.67 13.18
C SER A 116 9.42 -3.81 11.96
N SER A 117 8.52 -3.87 10.98
CA SER A 117 8.62 -3.05 9.78
C SER A 117 8.14 -1.60 9.97
N GLY A 118 7.88 -1.16 11.20
CA GLY A 118 7.66 0.24 11.56
C GLY A 118 6.38 0.51 12.36
N VAL A 119 5.81 1.71 12.19
CA VAL A 119 4.67 2.21 12.98
C VAL A 119 3.60 2.81 12.07
N LEU A 120 2.37 2.32 12.23
CA LEU A 120 1.15 2.93 11.68
C LEU A 120 0.27 3.44 12.84
N SER A 121 -0.04 4.73 12.87
CA SER A 121 -0.97 5.32 13.83
C SER A 121 -1.84 6.37 13.15
N TYR A 122 -3.16 6.34 13.40
CA TYR A 122 -4.15 7.18 12.70
C TYR A 122 -3.98 7.20 11.18
N VAL A 123 -3.76 6.01 10.60
CA VAL A 123 -3.70 5.79 9.16
C VAL A 123 -5.07 5.31 8.67
N ARG A 124 -5.55 5.89 7.57
CA ARG A 124 -6.76 5.45 6.87
C ARG A 124 -6.44 5.13 5.42
N VAL A 125 -6.85 3.95 4.97
CA VAL A 125 -6.77 3.55 3.56
C VAL A 125 -8.19 3.38 3.05
N TRP A 126 -8.56 4.14 2.02
CA TRP A 126 -9.89 4.13 1.42
C TRP A 126 -9.84 3.51 0.02
N TYR A 127 -10.97 2.96 -0.42
CA TYR A 127 -11.18 2.48 -1.80
C TYR A 127 -10.21 1.36 -2.26
N GLY A 128 -9.83 0.47 -1.33
CA GLY A 128 -8.95 -0.68 -1.61
C GLY A 128 -9.57 -1.76 -2.52
N GLY A 129 -8.78 -2.78 -2.86
CA GLY A 129 -9.20 -3.94 -3.65
C GLY A 129 -8.80 -3.83 -5.13
N SER A 130 -7.60 -3.31 -5.41
CA SER A 130 -7.16 -3.13 -6.80
C SER A 130 -6.72 -4.48 -7.36
N VAL A 131 -7.23 -4.79 -8.55
CA VAL A 131 -6.91 -6.02 -9.28
C VAL A 131 -5.53 -5.90 -9.92
N ILE A 132 -4.62 -6.80 -9.56
CA ILE A 132 -3.24 -6.86 -10.07
C ILE A 132 -2.96 -8.09 -10.94
N GLY A 133 -3.91 -9.03 -11.02
CA GLY A 133 -3.89 -10.18 -11.91
C GLY A 133 -5.28 -10.81 -12.01
N ASP A 134 -5.43 -11.82 -12.87
CA ASP A 134 -6.67 -12.61 -12.92
C ASP A 134 -6.92 -13.26 -11.55
N ASP A 135 -8.10 -13.04 -10.98
CA ASP A 135 -8.52 -13.51 -9.65
C ASP A 135 -7.59 -13.09 -8.49
N ASN A 136 -6.87 -11.98 -8.64
CA ASN A 136 -5.91 -11.54 -7.63
C ASN A 136 -5.95 -10.03 -7.37
N GLU A 137 -6.24 -9.68 -6.13
CA GLU A 137 -6.40 -8.31 -5.64
C GLU A 137 -5.52 -8.00 -4.43
N ILE A 138 -4.92 -6.81 -4.45
CA ILE A 138 -4.29 -6.21 -3.28
C ILE A 138 -5.27 -5.27 -2.57
N ASN A 139 -5.23 -5.34 -1.24
CA ASN A 139 -6.24 -4.79 -0.34
C ASN A 139 -5.69 -3.60 0.48
N GLY A 140 -6.57 -2.96 1.25
CA GLY A 140 -6.28 -1.69 1.94
C GLY A 140 -4.97 -1.69 2.75
N ILE A 141 -4.84 -2.56 3.74
CA ILE A 141 -3.60 -2.79 4.49
C ILE A 141 -3.37 -4.30 4.51
N THR A 142 -2.20 -4.72 4.04
CA THR A 142 -1.80 -6.12 3.92
C THR A 142 -0.48 -6.35 4.64
#